data_AF-A0A1V3S8J5-F1
#
_entry.id   AF-A0A1V3S8J5-F1
#
_cell.length_a   1.000
_cell.length_b   1.000
_cell.length_c   1.000
_cell.angle_alpha   90.00
_cell.angle_beta   90.00
_cell.angle_gamma   90.00
#
_symmetry.space_group_name_H-M   'P 1'
#
loop_
_entity.id
_entity.type
_entity.pdbx_description
1 polymer ?
#
loop_
_entity_poly.entity_id
_entity_poly.type
_entity_poly.pdbx_seq_one_letter_code
_entity_poly.pdbx_strand_id
1 'polypeptide(L)'
;PPPARPAAAPSAPVAASAPASAPPVKVTGATYSDNPAHRMLIVNGKIVLEGQDIEPGLKLEVITPHSAVLNHQGSRFNINY
;
A
#
# COMPACT_ATOMS: atom_id res chain seq x y z
N PRO A 1 28.83 1.45 32.85
CA PRO A 1 27.56 1.56 32.10
C PRO A 1 27.51 2.83 31.23
N PRO A 2 27.32 2.69 29.90
CA PRO A 2 26.77 3.75 29.07
C PRO A 2 25.43 3.33 28.43
N PRO A 3 24.59 4.31 28.05
CA PRO A 3 23.15 4.14 27.83
C PRO A 3 22.80 3.46 26.50
N ALA A 4 21.63 2.81 26.52
CA ALA A 4 21.03 2.12 25.39
C ALA A 4 20.94 3.00 24.13
N ARG A 5 21.42 2.47 23.00
CA ARG A 5 21.13 3.01 21.66
C ARG A 5 19.62 2.99 21.44
N PRO A 6 19.01 4.10 20.98
CA PRO A 6 17.66 4.04 20.46
C PRO A 6 17.66 3.06 19.27
N ALA A 7 16.76 2.08 19.32
CA ALA A 7 16.50 1.18 18.21
C ALA A 7 16.28 2.00 16.93
N ALA A 8 17.00 1.65 15.87
CA ALA A 8 16.75 2.17 14.54
C ALA A 8 15.26 1.99 14.23
N ALA A 9 14.54 3.10 14.11
CA ALA A 9 13.20 3.08 13.54
C ALA A 9 13.31 2.45 12.15
N PRO A 10 12.46 1.47 11.79
CA PRO A 10 12.47 0.92 10.45
C PRO A 10 12.18 2.06 9.48
N SER A 11 13.03 2.18 8.47
CA SER A 11 12.86 3.07 7.32
C SER A 11 11.44 2.91 6.80
N ALA A 12 10.57 3.89 7.04
CA ALA A 12 9.28 3.92 6.38
C ALA A 12 9.59 4.12 4.88
N PRO A 13 9.16 3.22 3.98
CA PRO A 13 9.28 3.47 2.56
C PRO A 13 8.51 4.76 2.29
N VAL A 14 9.11 5.62 1.46
CA VAL A 14 8.58 6.93 1.10
C VAL A 14 7.11 6.79 0.73
N ALA A 15 6.22 7.20 1.63
CA ALA A 15 4.81 7.29 1.33
C ALA A 15 4.69 8.40 0.28
N ALA A 16 4.56 8.02 -0.99
CA ALA A 16 4.08 8.89 -2.04
C ALA A 16 2.93 9.71 -1.44
N SER A 17 3.06 11.04 -1.45
CA SER A 17 2.20 11.94 -0.69
C SER A 17 0.74 11.73 -1.06
N ALA A 18 0.09 10.80 -0.38
CA ALA A 18 -1.32 10.52 -0.55
C ALA A 18 -2.05 11.81 -0.14
N PRO A 19 -3.10 12.22 -0.86
CA PRO A 19 -3.82 13.44 -0.54
C PRO A 19 -4.24 13.40 0.93
N ALA A 20 -4.28 14.54 1.63
CA ALA A 20 -4.58 14.58 3.07
C ALA A 20 -5.94 13.95 3.45
N SER A 21 -6.81 13.72 2.46
CA SER A 21 -8.11 13.04 2.59
C SER A 21 -8.08 11.55 2.21
N ALA A 22 -6.96 11.01 1.76
CA ALA A 22 -6.82 9.58 1.54
C ALA A 22 -6.73 8.88 2.90
N PRO A 23 -7.41 7.74 3.08
CA PRO A 23 -7.19 6.86 4.22
C PRO A 23 -5.70 6.54 4.37
N PRO A 24 -5.19 6.27 5.59
CA PRO A 24 -3.82 5.85 5.79
C PRO A 24 -3.58 4.50 5.09
N VAL A 25 -3.14 4.55 3.82
CA VAL A 25 -2.81 3.38 3.02
C VAL A 25 -1.45 2.87 3.47
N LYS A 26 -1.46 1.90 4.38
CA LYS A 26 -0.24 1.25 4.85
C LYS A 26 -0.08 -0.09 4.16
N VAL A 27 0.82 -0.16 3.18
CA VAL A 27 1.17 -1.42 2.54
C VAL A 27 2.12 -2.18 3.45
N THR A 28 1.72 -3.36 3.91
CA THR A 28 2.55 -4.23 4.74
C THR A 28 3.18 -5.35 3.93
N GLY A 29 2.64 -5.64 2.75
CA GLY A 29 3.18 -6.63 1.83
C GLY A 29 2.35 -6.70 0.55
N ALA A 30 2.94 -7.29 -0.49
CA ALA A 30 2.26 -7.55 -1.74
C ALA A 30 2.70 -8.94 -2.24
N THR A 31 1.74 -9.68 -2.78
CA THR A 31 1.98 -10.90 -3.54
C THR A 31 1.67 -10.59 -4.99
N TYR A 32 2.73 -10.47 -5.79
CA TYR A 32 2.61 -10.38 -7.22
C TYR A 32 2.48 -11.77 -7.84
N SER A 33 1.57 -11.91 -8.80
CA SER A 33 1.43 -13.09 -9.64
C SER A 33 1.17 -12.64 -11.07
N ASP A 34 1.58 -13.46 -12.03
CA ASP A 34 1.35 -13.19 -13.45
C ASP A 34 -0.16 -13.09 -13.72
N ASN A 35 -0.94 -13.97 -13.10
CA ASN A 35 -2.40 -13.95 -13.15
C ASN A 35 -2.99 -12.85 -12.21
N PRO A 36 -3.73 -11.85 -12.73
CA PRO A 36 -4.26 -10.74 -11.92
C PRO A 36 -5.20 -11.19 -10.80
N ALA A 37 -5.93 -12.29 -10.99
CA ALA A 37 -6.80 -12.88 -9.98
C ALA A 37 -6.06 -13.42 -8.74
N HIS A 38 -4.74 -13.61 -8.83
CA HIS A 38 -3.90 -14.04 -7.70
C HIS A 38 -3.02 -12.92 -7.15
N ARG A 39 -3.13 -11.71 -7.72
CA ARG A 39 -2.40 -10.56 -7.19
C ARG A 39 -3.08 -10.08 -5.93
N MET A 40 -2.34 -10.08 -4.84
CA MET A 40 -2.84 -9.68 -3.53
C MET A 40 -1.98 -8.55 -2.99
N LEU A 41 -2.62 -7.54 -2.42
CA LEU A 41 -1.95 -6.48 -1.70
C LEU A 41 -2.45 -6.48 -0.27
N ILE A 42 -1.54 -6.36 0.69
CA ILE A 42 -1.87 -6.29 2.11
C ILE A 42 -1.84 -4.81 2.49
N VAL A 43 -3.02 -4.21 2.55
CA VAL A 43 -3.20 -2.80 2.92
C VAL A 43 -3.93 -2.72 4.26
N ASN A 44 -3.36 -2.00 5.21
CA ASN A 44 -3.92 -1.82 6.54
C ASN A 44 -4.22 -3.16 7.25
N GLY A 45 -3.40 -4.18 6.97
CA GLY A 45 -3.57 -5.55 7.49
C GLY A 45 -4.68 -6.37 6.82
N LYS A 46 -5.31 -5.84 5.76
CA LYS A 46 -6.33 -6.54 4.97
C LYS A 46 -5.76 -6.97 3.62
N ILE A 47 -6.12 -8.18 3.20
CA ILE A 47 -5.75 -8.70 1.88
C ILE A 47 -6.79 -8.23 0.88
N VAL A 48 -6.33 -7.55 -0.16
CA VAL A 48 -7.17 -7.01 -1.24
C VAL A 48 -6.61 -7.45 -2.59
N LEU A 49 -7.50 -7.72 -3.54
CA LEU A 49 -7.14 -8.19 -4.87
C LEU A 49 -7.22 -7.06 -5.88
N GLU A 50 -6.56 -7.25 -7.03
CA GLU A 50 -6.66 -6.31 -8.14
C GLU A 50 -8.12 -6.16 -8.59
N GLY A 51 -8.59 -4.92 -8.74
CA GLY A 51 -9.98 -4.59 -9.08
C GLY A 51 -10.93 -4.51 -7.89
N GLN A 52 -10.50 -4.87 -6.68
CA GLN A 52 -11.33 -4.86 -5.47
C GLN A 52 -11.25 -3.54 -4.70
N ASP A 53 -12.34 -3.20 -4.03
CA ASP A 53 -12.38 -2.07 -3.10
C ASP A 53 -11.61 -2.41 -1.82
N ILE A 54 -10.65 -1.54 -1.48
CA ILE A 54 -9.84 -1.66 -0.28
C ILE A 54 -10.59 -1.07 0.90
N GLU A 55 -11.15 0.12 0.69
CA GLU A 55 -11.88 0.92 1.67
C GLU A 55 -12.98 1.75 0.96
N PRO A 56 -13.93 2.35 1.70
CA PRO A 56 -14.98 3.15 1.09
C PRO A 56 -14.39 4.30 0.26
N GLY A 57 -14.57 4.22 -1.06
CA GLY A 57 -14.02 5.19 -2.01
C GLY A 57 -12.56 4.97 -2.37
N LEU A 58 -11.88 3.94 -1.89
CA LEU A 58 -10.52 3.54 -2.28
C LEU A 58 -10.54 2.17 -2.96
N LYS A 59 -10.25 2.15 -4.25
CA LYS A 59 -10.21 0.94 -5.07
C LYS A 59 -8.81 0.59 -5.50
N LEU A 60 -8.48 -0.70 -5.45
CA LEU A 60 -7.26 -1.21 -6.03
C LEU A 60 -7.49 -1.43 -7.53
N GLU A 61 -6.80 -0.68 -8.36
CA GLU A 61 -7.00 -0.75 -9.81
C GLU A 61 -6.01 -1.72 -10.46
N VAL A 62 -4.73 -1.58 -10.14
CA VAL A 62 -3.65 -2.41 -10.70
C VAL A 62 -2.62 -2.73 -9.63
N ILE A 63 -2.17 -3.98 -9.55
CA ILE A 63 -1.04 -4.38 -8.71
C ILE A 63 0.15 -4.69 -9.62
N THR A 64 1.23 -3.93 -9.46
CA THR A 64 2.50 -4.18 -10.15
C THR A 64 3.51 -4.84 -9.19
N PRO A 65 4.64 -5.39 -9.70
CA PRO A 65 5.60 -6.10 -8.85
C PRO A 65 6.26 -5.23 -7.77
N HIS A 66 6.39 -3.93 -8.03
CA HIS A 66 7.07 -2.96 -7.17
C HIS A 66 6.19 -1.77 -6.79
N SER A 67 4.92 -1.79 -7.21
CA SER A 67 4.00 -0.67 -6.99
C SER A 67 2.55 -1.15 -7.03
N ALA A 68 1.63 -0.28 -6.69
CA ALA A 68 0.21 -0.50 -6.91
C ALA A 68 -0.45 0.82 -7.30
N VAL A 69 -1.37 0.75 -8.26
CA VAL A 69 -2.22 1.86 -8.66
C VAL A 69 -3.54 1.74 -7.91
N LEU A 70 -3.82 2.74 -7.10
CA LEU A 70 -5.04 2.88 -6.36
C LEU A 70 -5.83 4.06 -6.90
N ASN A 71 -7.14 3.98 -6.79
CA ASN A 71 -8.05 5.05 -7.16
C ASN A 71 -8.89 5.43 -5.95
N HIS A 72 -8.71 6.65 -5.47
CA HIS A 72 -9.50 7.19 -4.39
C HIS A 72 -10.46 8.27 -4.89
N GLN A 73 -11.76 7.98 -4.89
CA GLN A 73 -12.82 8.91 -5.30
C GLN A 73 -12.57 9.57 -6.67
N GLY A 74 -11.97 8.83 -7.62
CA GLY A 74 -11.62 9.33 -8.95
C GLY A 74 -10.21 9.90 -9.08
N SER A 75 -9.45 9.99 -7.99
CA SER A 75 -8.03 10.34 -8.00
C SER A 75 -7.18 9.08 -8.01
N ARG A 76 -6.57 8.77 -9.15
CA ARG A 76 -5.60 7.68 -9.29
C ARG A 76 -4.22 8.09 -8.79
N PHE A 77 -3.62 7.27 -7.94
CA PHE A 77 -2.26 7.44 -7.47
C PHE A 77 -1.53 6.10 -7.41
N ASN A 78 -0.24 6.15 -7.71
CA ASN A 78 0.63 5.00 -7.61
C ASN A 78 1.38 5.05 -6.27
N ILE A 79 1.38 3.94 -5.55
CA ILE A 79 2.21 3.76 -4.36
C ILE A 79 3.33 2.78 -4.69
N ASN A 80 4.56 3.19 -4.42
CA ASN A 80 5.70 2.29 -4.36
C ASN A 80 5.85 1.80 -2.91
N TYR A 81 6.19 0.52 -2.74
CA TYR A 81 6.35 -0.13 -1.44
C TYR A 81 7.61 -1.00 -1.43
#